data_AF-A0A833T4B0-F1
#
_entry.id   AF-A0A833T4B0-F1
#
_cell.length_a   1.000
_cell.length_b   1.000
_cell.length_c   1.000
_cell.angle_alpha   90.00
_cell.angle_beta   90.00
_cell.angle_gamma   90.00
#
_symmetry.space_group_name_H-M   'P 1'
#
loop_
_entity.id
_entity.type
_entity.pdbx_description
1 polymer ?
#
loop_
_entity_poly.entity_id
_entity_poly.type
_entity_poly.pdbx_seq_one_letter_code
_entity_poly.pdbx_strand_id
1 'polypeptide(L)'
;MAGVDDALLTQAKYFKYYDNYVVSQLPIWAKQELTPNEVVSQLGLQRLSGVELMSNPNFKYYDQYLGQQALVWAKKDLSLDDILVRLNLNTLPVAARPHDVNFKYYEESVGGLMKTWMKKGTPLDEVMAKLKLDQLTGEALVSHRNYKYYKNHVKNYLKEWALYDVTVNDVAAMLGLENKFGEVLKAQPNYVFLKKYWETSLKYQEEGMLREGITSFQVWKELEVFRVKPTIRKRSGTYQSYKRYVNLMDDYIIDMKESGFKYDELPRMTSKDATPDELHEKTLIWSSQRRPEWYVKFSLGLDNLTEDALKAAPNYRYYEYYLEAMKRVTTTT
;
A
#
# COMPACT_ATOMS: atom_id res chain seq x y z
N MET A 1 24.78 -8.34 -47.25
CA MET A 1 26.25 -8.42 -47.20
C MET A 1 26.62 -9.66 -46.42
N ALA A 2 27.47 -10.52 -46.98
CA ALA A 2 28.01 -11.69 -46.28
C ALA A 2 28.82 -11.22 -45.06
N GLY A 3 28.72 -11.96 -43.95
CA GLY A 3 29.33 -11.61 -42.67
C GLY A 3 30.82 -11.36 -42.82
N VAL A 4 31.24 -10.13 -42.57
CA VAL A 4 32.64 -9.79 -42.39
C VAL A 4 33.05 -10.42 -41.06
N ASP A 5 34.13 -11.19 -41.07
CA ASP A 5 34.70 -11.84 -39.89
C ASP A 5 35.00 -10.77 -38.82
N ASP A 6 34.45 -10.92 -37.61
CA ASP A 6 34.57 -9.93 -36.52
C ASP A 6 36.05 -9.59 -36.23
N ALA A 7 36.95 -10.55 -36.46
CA ALA A 7 38.39 -10.38 -36.33
C ALA A 7 39.01 -9.40 -37.33
N LEU A 8 38.44 -9.26 -38.53
CA LEU A 8 38.86 -8.28 -39.54
C LEU A 8 38.30 -6.88 -39.26
N LEU A 9 37.12 -6.81 -38.65
CA LEU A 9 36.42 -5.56 -38.33
C LEU A 9 37.14 -4.78 -37.23
N THR A 10 37.64 -5.46 -36.19
CA THR A 10 38.42 -4.84 -35.11
C THR A 10 39.78 -4.29 -35.57
N GLN A 11 40.30 -4.77 -36.71
CA GLN A 11 41.55 -4.31 -37.30
C GLN A 11 41.36 -3.10 -38.23
N ALA A 12 40.12 -2.71 -38.54
CA ALA A 12 39.84 -1.58 -39.39
C ALA A 12 40.26 -0.26 -38.71
N LYS A 13 40.99 0.59 -39.46
CA LYS A 13 41.56 1.88 -38.99
C LYS A 13 40.57 2.78 -38.23
N TYR A 14 39.29 2.70 -38.57
CA TYR A 14 38.24 3.55 -38.01
C TYR A 14 37.31 2.83 -37.03
N PHE A 15 37.57 1.55 -36.69
CA PHE A 15 36.76 0.78 -35.73
C PHE A 15 36.68 1.46 -34.35
N LYS A 16 37.73 2.17 -33.94
CA LYS A 16 37.72 2.99 -32.71
C LYS A 16 36.61 4.06 -32.65
N TYR A 17 36.02 4.43 -33.78
CA TYR A 17 34.91 5.38 -33.85
C TYR A 17 33.54 4.70 -34.01
N TYR A 18 33.49 3.38 -34.18
CA TYR A 18 32.26 2.63 -34.40
C TYR A 18 31.26 2.86 -33.28
N ASP A 19 31.69 2.72 -32.03
CA ASP A 19 30.85 2.93 -30.86
C ASP A 19 30.23 4.34 -30.84
N ASN A 20 31.04 5.37 -31.09
CA ASN A 20 30.56 6.76 -31.16
C ASN A 20 29.58 6.97 -32.31
N TYR A 21 29.85 6.37 -33.46
CA TYR A 21 28.95 6.41 -34.60
C TYR A 21 27.60 5.78 -34.26
N VAL A 22 27.57 4.55 -33.74
CA VAL A 22 26.30 3.87 -33.42
C VAL A 22 25.51 4.65 -32.36
N VAL A 23 26.17 5.13 -31.30
CA VAL A 23 25.51 5.97 -30.27
C VAL A 23 24.89 7.24 -30.88
N SER A 24 25.55 7.87 -31.85
CA SER A 24 25.01 9.05 -32.55
C SER A 24 23.77 8.74 -33.40
N GLN A 25 23.57 7.48 -33.80
CA GLN A 25 22.42 7.06 -34.59
C GLN A 25 21.18 6.78 -33.73
N LEU A 26 21.36 6.41 -32.45
CA LEU A 26 20.22 6.05 -31.57
C LEU A 26 19.12 7.12 -31.52
N PRO A 27 19.41 8.43 -31.37
CA PRO A 27 18.38 9.47 -31.40
C PRO A 27 17.68 9.59 -32.76
N ILE A 28 18.40 9.33 -33.85
CA ILE A 28 17.85 9.37 -35.22
C ILE A 28 16.88 8.19 -35.39
N TRP A 29 17.29 6.99 -35.03
CA TRP A 29 16.45 5.79 -35.04
C TRP A 29 15.24 5.94 -34.12
N ALA A 30 15.39 6.67 -33.01
CA ALA A 30 14.30 6.93 -32.08
C ALA A 30 13.25 7.86 -32.69
N LYS A 31 13.70 8.89 -33.42
CA LYS A 31 12.83 9.82 -34.15
C LYS A 31 12.12 9.13 -35.32
N GLN A 32 12.77 8.16 -35.96
CA GLN A 32 12.21 7.34 -37.02
C GLN A 32 11.31 6.21 -36.51
N GLU A 33 11.27 5.98 -35.19
CA GLU A 33 10.54 4.90 -34.54
C GLU A 33 10.85 3.52 -35.12
N LEU A 34 12.13 3.24 -35.39
CA LEU A 34 12.57 1.94 -35.91
C LEU A 34 12.05 0.78 -35.06
N THR A 35 11.63 -0.27 -35.75
CA THR A 35 11.22 -1.54 -35.17
C THR A 35 12.44 -2.33 -34.66
N PRO A 36 12.24 -3.27 -33.72
CA PRO A 36 13.26 -4.23 -33.30
C PRO A 36 14.02 -4.87 -34.47
N ASN A 37 13.32 -5.29 -35.51
CA ASN A 37 13.91 -5.96 -36.67
C ASN A 37 14.78 -5.00 -37.52
N GLU A 38 14.38 -3.74 -37.63
CA GLU A 38 15.17 -2.72 -38.31
C GLU A 38 16.43 -2.39 -37.51
N VAL A 39 16.35 -2.27 -36.19
CA VAL A 39 17.53 -2.02 -35.34
C VAL A 39 18.48 -3.22 -35.37
N VAL A 40 17.96 -4.44 -35.25
CA VAL A 40 18.72 -5.68 -35.50
C VAL A 40 19.41 -5.61 -36.86
N SER A 41 18.73 -5.07 -37.87
CA SER A 41 19.30 -4.95 -39.20
C SER A 41 20.42 -3.92 -39.29
N GLN A 42 20.26 -2.75 -38.66
CA GLN A 42 21.28 -1.70 -38.60
C GLN A 42 22.52 -2.14 -37.82
N LEU A 43 22.35 -3.01 -36.83
CA LEU A 43 23.43 -3.51 -35.97
C LEU A 43 24.10 -4.80 -36.50
N GLY A 44 23.63 -5.36 -37.62
CA GLY A 44 24.19 -6.59 -38.20
C GLY A 44 23.83 -7.86 -37.43
N LEU A 45 22.69 -7.88 -36.74
CA LEU A 45 22.27 -8.96 -35.83
C LEU A 45 21.24 -9.92 -36.45
N GLN A 46 20.95 -9.85 -37.75
CA GLN A 46 19.79 -10.49 -38.42
C GLN A 46 19.74 -12.02 -38.39
N ARG A 47 20.74 -12.68 -37.80
CA ARG A 47 20.85 -14.15 -37.70
C ARG A 47 21.01 -14.65 -36.28
N LEU A 48 21.07 -13.75 -35.30
CA LEU A 48 21.25 -14.09 -33.91
C LEU A 48 19.89 -14.11 -33.21
N SER A 49 19.72 -15.03 -32.26
CA SER A 49 18.52 -15.09 -31.43
C SER A 49 18.86 -15.55 -30.01
N GLY A 50 17.94 -15.31 -29.07
CA GLY A 50 18.07 -15.74 -27.68
C GLY A 50 19.43 -15.34 -27.07
N VAL A 51 20.13 -16.33 -26.52
CA VAL A 51 21.42 -16.13 -25.82
C VAL A 51 22.51 -15.64 -26.77
N GLU A 52 22.54 -16.09 -28.02
CA GLU A 52 23.54 -15.66 -29.01
C GLU A 52 23.41 -14.18 -29.35
N LEU A 53 22.16 -13.71 -29.50
CA LEU A 53 21.88 -12.29 -29.69
C LEU A 53 22.31 -11.47 -28.47
N MET A 54 21.94 -11.91 -27.27
CA MET A 54 22.24 -11.20 -26.02
C MET A 54 23.75 -11.14 -25.70
N SER A 55 24.52 -12.12 -26.16
CA SER A 55 25.97 -12.18 -25.91
C SER A 55 26.78 -11.38 -26.93
N ASN A 56 26.15 -10.92 -28.01
CA ASN A 56 26.85 -10.15 -29.04
C ASN A 56 27.26 -8.75 -28.52
N PRO A 57 28.49 -8.27 -28.78
CA PRO A 57 28.93 -6.95 -28.32
C PRO A 57 28.05 -5.76 -28.77
N ASN A 58 27.38 -5.86 -29.91
CA ASN A 58 26.48 -4.82 -30.42
C ASN A 58 25.09 -4.84 -29.75
N PHE A 59 24.76 -5.89 -29.00
CA PHE A 59 23.49 -5.98 -28.28
C PHE A 59 23.32 -4.84 -27.27
N LYS A 60 24.42 -4.29 -26.72
CA LYS A 60 24.38 -3.11 -25.84
C LYS A 60 23.66 -1.91 -26.48
N TYR A 61 23.77 -1.72 -27.80
CA TYR A 61 23.10 -0.63 -28.52
C TYR A 61 21.63 -0.91 -28.77
N TYR A 62 21.31 -2.16 -29.09
CA TYR A 62 19.93 -2.62 -29.18
C TYR A 62 19.20 -2.42 -27.84
N ASP A 63 19.87 -2.81 -26.76
CA ASP A 63 19.37 -2.67 -25.40
C ASP A 63 19.15 -1.22 -24.99
N GLN A 64 20.15 -0.37 -25.24
CA GLN A 64 20.05 1.06 -25.00
C GLN A 64 18.90 1.69 -25.80
N TYR A 65 18.75 1.31 -27.08
CA TYR A 65 17.68 1.82 -27.93
C TYR A 65 16.29 1.48 -27.38
N LEU A 66 16.02 0.18 -27.15
CA LEU A 66 14.70 -0.27 -26.74
C LEU A 66 14.36 0.16 -25.31
N GLY A 67 15.32 0.22 -24.40
CA GLY A 67 15.10 0.77 -23.06
C GLY A 67 14.69 2.25 -23.11
N GLN A 68 15.29 3.05 -24.00
CA GLN A 68 14.86 4.44 -24.22
C GLN A 68 13.48 4.52 -24.86
N GLN A 69 13.18 3.67 -25.84
CA GLN A 69 11.87 3.63 -26.49
C GLN A 69 10.76 3.26 -25.51
N ALA A 70 10.99 2.29 -24.62
CA ALA A 70 10.03 1.91 -23.59
C ALA A 70 9.58 3.11 -22.74
N LEU A 71 10.53 3.97 -22.35
CA LEU A 71 10.23 5.21 -21.61
C LEU A 71 9.49 6.25 -22.46
N VAL A 72 9.79 6.35 -23.76
CA VAL A 72 9.09 7.24 -24.69
C VAL A 72 7.64 6.79 -24.88
N TRP A 73 7.42 5.50 -25.09
CA TRP A 73 6.09 4.92 -25.28
C TRP A 73 5.23 5.09 -24.03
N ALA A 74 5.80 4.90 -22.84
CA ALA A 74 5.13 5.18 -21.58
C ALA A 74 4.72 6.67 -21.46
N LYS A 75 5.60 7.61 -21.80
CA LYS A 75 5.29 9.05 -21.76
C LYS A 75 4.18 9.43 -22.75
N LYS A 76 4.15 8.77 -23.91
CA LYS A 76 3.12 8.93 -24.94
C LYS A 76 1.80 8.20 -24.62
N ASP A 77 1.72 7.50 -23.48
CA ASP A 77 0.54 6.74 -23.04
C ASP A 77 0.07 5.69 -24.07
N LEU A 78 1.01 4.98 -24.70
CA LEU A 78 0.68 3.93 -25.68
C LEU A 78 -0.10 2.77 -25.04
N SER A 79 -1.00 2.16 -25.81
CA SER A 79 -1.74 0.98 -25.37
C SER A 79 -0.82 -0.25 -25.26
N LEU A 80 -1.23 -1.24 -24.44
CA LEU A 80 -0.47 -2.49 -24.32
C LEU A 80 -0.38 -3.25 -25.65
N ASP A 81 -1.42 -3.16 -26.49
CA ASP A 81 -1.46 -3.82 -27.79
C ASP A 81 -0.49 -3.16 -28.77
N ASP A 82 -0.41 -1.83 -28.78
CA ASP A 82 0.55 -1.09 -29.59
C ASP A 82 1.99 -1.41 -29.18
N ILE A 83 2.26 -1.51 -27.87
CA ILE A 83 3.59 -1.89 -27.36
C ILE A 83 3.94 -3.32 -27.78
N LEU A 84 2.98 -4.26 -27.71
CA LEU A 84 3.19 -5.63 -28.18
C LEU A 84 3.53 -5.68 -29.67
N VAL A 85 2.84 -4.90 -30.50
CA VAL A 85 3.11 -4.78 -31.94
C VAL A 85 4.50 -4.19 -32.19
N ARG A 86 4.84 -3.08 -31.51
CA ARG A 86 6.14 -2.42 -31.64
C ARG A 86 7.31 -3.30 -31.22
N LEU A 87 7.10 -4.18 -30.25
CA LEU A 87 8.11 -5.15 -29.81
C LEU A 87 8.08 -6.47 -30.60
N ASN A 88 7.21 -6.58 -31.60
CA ASN A 88 6.95 -7.78 -32.40
C ASN A 88 6.47 -8.99 -31.58
N LEU A 89 6.05 -8.78 -30.32
CA LEU A 89 5.57 -9.82 -29.40
C LEU A 89 4.16 -10.30 -29.75
N ASN A 90 3.41 -9.52 -30.53
CA ASN A 90 2.09 -9.90 -31.04
C ASN A 90 2.18 -11.10 -32.01
N THR A 91 3.32 -11.32 -32.65
CA THR A 91 3.55 -12.46 -33.55
C THR A 91 3.75 -13.78 -32.82
N LEU A 92 4.00 -13.72 -31.51
CA LEU A 92 4.24 -14.90 -30.67
C LEU A 92 2.97 -15.33 -29.92
N PRO A 93 2.78 -16.65 -29.72
CA PRO A 93 1.78 -17.15 -28.78
C PRO A 93 1.96 -16.54 -27.40
N VAL A 94 0.84 -16.27 -26.70
CA VAL A 94 0.82 -15.59 -25.39
C VAL A 94 1.78 -16.22 -24.37
N ALA A 95 1.88 -17.56 -24.36
CA ALA A 95 2.73 -18.34 -23.48
C ALA A 95 4.23 -18.25 -23.82
N ALA A 96 4.58 -17.97 -25.09
CA ALA A 96 5.96 -17.84 -25.53
C ALA A 96 6.54 -16.44 -25.23
N ARG A 97 5.70 -15.40 -25.23
CA ARG A 97 6.13 -14.00 -25.05
C ARG A 97 7.10 -13.77 -23.87
N PRO A 98 6.89 -14.31 -22.65
CA PRO A 98 7.80 -14.06 -21.53
C PRO A 98 9.24 -14.55 -21.72
N HIS A 99 9.46 -15.45 -22.68
CA HIS A 99 10.77 -16.01 -22.97
C HIS A 99 11.48 -15.28 -24.13
N ASP A 100 10.80 -14.33 -24.77
CA ASP A 100 11.38 -13.55 -25.86
C ASP A 100 12.28 -12.43 -25.31
N VAL A 101 13.38 -12.15 -26.02
CA VAL A 101 14.37 -11.12 -25.65
C VAL A 101 13.74 -9.72 -25.51
N ASN A 102 12.66 -9.45 -26.24
CA ASN A 102 11.98 -8.15 -26.21
C ASN A 102 10.99 -8.00 -25.06
N PHE A 103 10.65 -9.08 -24.36
CA PHE A 103 9.64 -9.04 -23.31
C PHE A 103 10.04 -8.14 -22.14
N LYS A 104 11.34 -8.03 -21.83
CA LYS A 104 11.80 -7.12 -20.77
C LYS A 104 11.43 -5.66 -21.06
N TYR A 105 11.49 -5.22 -22.32
CA TYR A 105 11.12 -3.84 -22.69
C TYR A 105 9.60 -3.63 -22.66
N TYR A 106 8.81 -4.69 -22.85
CA TYR A 106 7.37 -4.64 -22.56
C TYR A 106 7.16 -4.38 -21.07
N GLU A 107 7.84 -5.11 -20.18
CA GLU A 107 7.73 -4.90 -18.73
C GLU A 107 8.21 -3.50 -18.30
N GLU A 108 9.29 -3.00 -18.89
CA GLU A 108 9.78 -1.64 -18.67
C GLU A 108 8.77 -0.59 -19.12
N SER A 109 8.15 -0.78 -20.30
CA SER A 109 7.10 0.12 -20.81
C SER A 109 5.89 0.14 -19.88
N VAL A 110 5.44 -1.03 -19.43
CA VAL A 110 4.34 -1.15 -18.46
C VAL A 110 4.70 -0.47 -17.14
N GLY A 111 5.91 -0.67 -16.63
CA GLY A 111 6.40 0.01 -15.43
C GLY A 111 6.45 1.54 -15.59
N GLY A 112 6.83 2.02 -16.78
CA GLY A 112 6.78 3.43 -17.14
C GLY A 112 5.36 3.98 -17.16
N LEU A 113 4.42 3.27 -17.79
CA LEU A 113 3.00 3.63 -17.82
C LEU A 113 2.44 3.78 -16.39
N MET A 114 2.72 2.82 -15.50
CA MET A 114 2.30 2.91 -14.09
C MET A 114 2.81 4.19 -13.41
N LYS A 115 4.07 4.57 -13.63
CA LYS A 115 4.64 5.80 -13.06
C LYS A 115 3.95 7.04 -13.65
N THR A 116 3.65 7.03 -14.95
CA THR A 116 2.97 8.13 -15.62
C THR A 116 1.52 8.29 -15.15
N TRP A 117 0.76 7.21 -15.04
CA TRP A 117 -0.60 7.21 -14.50
C TRP A 117 -0.64 7.69 -13.06
N MET A 118 0.33 7.23 -12.25
CA MET A 118 0.49 7.70 -10.87
C MET A 118 0.68 9.21 -10.78
N LYS A 119 1.63 9.75 -11.56
CA LYS A 119 1.91 11.19 -11.61
C LYS A 119 0.71 12.02 -12.10
N LYS A 120 -0.11 11.47 -12.99
CA LYS A 120 -1.31 12.14 -13.52
C LYS A 120 -2.52 12.04 -12.58
N GLY A 121 -2.46 11.20 -11.55
CA GLY A 121 -3.63 10.89 -10.73
C GLY A 121 -4.71 10.15 -11.52
N THR A 122 -4.32 9.29 -12.47
CA THR A 122 -5.27 8.54 -13.30
C THR A 122 -6.16 7.64 -12.42
N PRO A 123 -7.50 7.73 -12.54
CA PRO A 123 -8.43 6.89 -11.79
C PRO A 123 -8.18 5.39 -11.96
N LEU A 124 -8.36 4.61 -10.90
CA LEU A 124 -8.00 3.18 -10.89
C LEU A 124 -8.90 2.30 -11.76
N ASP A 125 -10.14 2.70 -12.00
CA ASP A 125 -11.05 2.08 -12.97
C ASP A 125 -10.55 2.30 -14.42
N GLU A 126 -10.07 3.51 -14.74
CA GLU A 126 -9.40 3.79 -16.02
C GLU A 126 -8.13 2.94 -16.17
N VAL A 127 -7.34 2.78 -15.10
CA VAL A 127 -6.16 1.91 -15.11
C VAL A 127 -6.56 0.44 -15.37
N MET A 128 -7.65 -0.05 -14.75
CA MET A 128 -8.16 -1.39 -15.03
C MET A 128 -8.55 -1.54 -16.51
N ALA A 129 -9.24 -0.55 -17.08
CA ALA A 129 -9.63 -0.55 -18.49
C ALA A 129 -8.41 -0.54 -19.43
N LYS A 130 -7.40 0.29 -19.16
CA LYS A 130 -6.13 0.31 -19.92
C LYS A 130 -5.38 -1.02 -19.84
N LEU A 131 -5.51 -1.74 -18.73
CA LEU A 131 -4.94 -3.07 -18.52
C LEU A 131 -5.83 -4.23 -19.02
N LYS A 132 -7.01 -3.93 -19.57
CA LYS A 132 -8.02 -4.89 -20.03
C LYS A 132 -8.52 -5.82 -18.91
N LEU A 133 -8.74 -5.24 -17.72
CA LEU A 133 -9.18 -5.94 -16.52
C LEU A 133 -10.60 -5.57 -16.09
N ASP A 134 -11.18 -4.51 -16.65
CA ASP A 134 -12.45 -3.89 -16.26
C ASP A 134 -13.66 -4.80 -16.44
N GLN A 135 -13.60 -5.73 -17.40
CA GLN A 135 -14.66 -6.73 -17.65
C GLN A 135 -14.43 -8.06 -16.92
N LEU A 136 -13.33 -8.20 -16.17
CA LEU A 136 -12.97 -9.44 -15.49
C LEU A 136 -13.34 -9.37 -14.01
N THR A 137 -13.84 -10.49 -13.47
CA THR A 137 -14.17 -10.62 -12.05
C THR A 137 -13.72 -11.99 -11.52
N GLY A 138 -13.66 -12.11 -10.19
CA GLY A 138 -13.32 -13.37 -9.52
C GLY A 138 -12.00 -13.97 -9.99
N GLU A 139 -11.99 -15.28 -10.22
CA GLU A 139 -10.79 -16.02 -10.62
C GLU A 139 -10.23 -15.56 -11.98
N ALA A 140 -11.11 -15.21 -12.93
CA ALA A 140 -10.69 -14.73 -14.24
C ALA A 140 -9.87 -13.44 -14.16
N LEU A 141 -10.19 -12.56 -13.21
CA LEU A 141 -9.40 -11.36 -12.95
C LEU A 141 -8.06 -11.69 -12.31
N VAL A 142 -8.06 -12.48 -11.23
CA VAL A 142 -6.85 -12.74 -10.42
C VAL A 142 -5.79 -13.54 -11.22
N SER A 143 -6.25 -14.45 -12.07
CA SER A 143 -5.40 -15.25 -12.96
C SER A 143 -5.00 -14.51 -14.26
N HIS A 144 -5.56 -13.32 -14.53
CA HIS A 144 -5.19 -12.57 -15.73
C HIS A 144 -3.75 -12.04 -15.63
N ARG A 145 -2.97 -12.18 -16.71
CA ARG A 145 -1.54 -11.84 -16.70
C ARG A 145 -1.23 -10.38 -16.36
N ASN A 146 -2.14 -9.46 -16.71
CA ASN A 146 -1.97 -8.03 -16.43
C ASN A 146 -2.34 -7.65 -15.00
N TYR A 147 -3.04 -8.53 -14.27
CA TYR A 147 -3.46 -8.27 -12.90
C TYR A 147 -2.26 -8.05 -11.98
N LYS A 148 -1.11 -8.70 -12.24
CA LYS A 148 0.13 -8.46 -11.48
C LYS A 148 0.56 -6.99 -11.52
N TYR A 149 0.42 -6.33 -12.66
CA TYR A 149 0.78 -4.91 -12.83
C TYR A 149 -0.20 -4.03 -12.08
N TYR A 150 -1.50 -4.26 -12.26
CA TYR A 150 -2.55 -3.55 -11.52
C TYR A 150 -2.37 -3.66 -10.01
N LYS A 151 -2.21 -4.89 -9.51
CA LYS A 151 -1.99 -5.19 -8.09
C LYS A 151 -0.77 -4.46 -7.52
N ASN A 152 0.33 -4.39 -8.26
CA ASN A 152 1.53 -3.68 -7.83
C ASN A 152 1.33 -2.15 -7.87
N HIS A 153 0.62 -1.64 -8.87
CA HIS A 153 0.27 -0.24 -8.98
C HIS A 153 -0.61 0.24 -7.81
N VAL A 154 -1.71 -0.47 -7.52
CA VAL A 154 -2.58 -0.17 -6.39
C VAL A 154 -1.81 -0.26 -5.07
N LYS A 155 -0.93 -1.26 -4.88
CA LYS A 155 -0.09 -1.35 -3.67
C LYS A 155 0.80 -0.11 -3.46
N ASN A 156 1.29 0.53 -4.51
CA ASN A 156 2.10 1.74 -4.37
C ASN A 156 1.24 2.95 -3.94
N TYR A 157 0.03 3.08 -4.50
CA TYR A 157 -0.95 4.05 -4.03
C TYR A 157 -1.32 3.83 -2.56
N LEU A 158 -1.61 2.58 -2.15
CA LEU A 158 -1.93 2.29 -0.75
C LEU A 158 -0.81 2.73 0.21
N LYS A 159 0.46 2.61 -0.20
CA LYS A 159 1.60 3.08 0.60
C LYS A 159 1.66 4.60 0.65
N GLU A 160 1.49 5.28 -0.48
CA GLU A 160 1.49 6.74 -0.55
C GLU A 160 0.32 7.34 0.25
N TRP A 161 -0.89 6.81 0.08
CA TRP A 161 -2.07 7.23 0.83
C TRP A 161 -1.93 7.03 2.34
N ALA A 162 -1.28 5.93 2.76
CA ALA A 162 -0.97 5.71 4.16
C ALA A 162 0.08 6.69 4.70
N LEU A 163 1.01 7.18 3.87
CA LEU A 163 2.00 8.19 4.28
C LEU A 163 1.38 9.60 4.43
N TYR A 164 0.25 9.85 3.78
CA TYR A 164 -0.46 11.14 3.78
C TYR A 164 -1.80 11.08 4.54
N ASP A 165 -2.00 10.07 5.38
CA ASP A 165 -3.16 9.90 6.24
C ASP A 165 -4.53 9.99 5.52
N VAL A 166 -4.60 9.52 4.28
CA VAL A 166 -5.85 9.52 3.49
C VAL A 166 -6.88 8.62 4.17
N THR A 167 -8.10 9.11 4.37
CA THR A 167 -9.13 8.37 5.11
C THR A 167 -9.58 7.13 4.35
N VAL A 168 -10.12 6.13 5.07
CA VAL A 168 -10.69 4.92 4.45
C VAL A 168 -11.82 5.24 3.46
N ASN A 169 -12.61 6.29 3.73
CA ASN A 169 -13.70 6.72 2.85
C ASN A 169 -13.14 7.34 1.57
N ASP A 170 -12.10 8.17 1.68
CA ASP A 170 -11.43 8.76 0.51
C ASP A 170 -10.72 7.68 -0.31
N VAL A 171 -10.06 6.72 0.34
CA VAL A 171 -9.49 5.55 -0.35
C VAL A 171 -10.57 4.71 -1.02
N ALA A 172 -11.74 4.51 -0.41
CA ALA A 172 -12.85 3.83 -1.06
C ALA A 172 -13.30 4.57 -2.33
N ALA A 173 -13.40 5.90 -2.29
CA ALA A 173 -13.71 6.70 -3.49
C ALA A 173 -12.59 6.62 -4.54
N MET A 174 -11.32 6.71 -4.16
CA MET A 174 -10.19 6.57 -5.08
C MET A 174 -10.07 5.16 -5.69
N LEU A 175 -10.60 4.14 -5.01
CA LEU A 175 -10.72 2.78 -5.51
C LEU A 175 -11.97 2.55 -6.38
N GLY A 176 -12.82 3.56 -6.59
CA GLY A 176 -14.09 3.44 -7.34
C GLY A 176 -15.17 2.65 -6.59
N LEU A 177 -15.13 2.67 -5.26
CA LEU A 177 -16.01 1.92 -4.36
C LEU A 177 -17.01 2.83 -3.64
N GLU A 178 -17.04 4.11 -3.96
CA GLU A 178 -17.99 5.07 -3.40
C GLU A 178 -19.43 4.61 -3.61
N ASN A 179 -20.27 4.84 -2.60
CA ASN A 179 -21.69 4.50 -2.60
C ASN A 179 -22.00 3.00 -2.78
N LYS A 180 -21.01 2.11 -2.66
CA LYS A 180 -21.22 0.64 -2.66
C LYS A 180 -21.16 0.12 -1.23
N PHE A 181 -22.09 -0.76 -0.87
CA PHE A 181 -22.22 -1.27 0.50
C PHE A 181 -22.52 -2.78 0.55
N GLY A 182 -22.30 -3.40 1.71
CA GLY A 182 -22.67 -4.79 1.97
C GLY A 182 -22.03 -5.79 0.99
N GLU A 183 -22.82 -6.76 0.53
CA GLU A 183 -22.35 -7.78 -0.43
C GLU A 183 -21.98 -7.18 -1.80
N VAL A 184 -22.63 -6.07 -2.20
CA VAL A 184 -22.31 -5.37 -3.46
C VAL A 184 -20.90 -4.78 -3.41
N LEU A 185 -20.49 -4.22 -2.27
CA LEU A 185 -19.12 -3.75 -2.03
C LEU A 185 -18.12 -4.92 -2.05
N LYS A 186 -18.41 -6.01 -1.33
CA LYS A 186 -17.52 -7.18 -1.23
C LYS A 186 -17.26 -7.86 -2.57
N ALA A 187 -18.23 -7.80 -3.48
CA ALA A 187 -18.12 -8.38 -4.81
C ALA A 187 -17.21 -7.57 -5.76
N GLN A 188 -16.83 -6.34 -5.42
CA GLN A 188 -16.01 -5.51 -6.31
C GLN A 188 -14.54 -5.96 -6.34
N PRO A 189 -13.91 -5.99 -7.53
CA PRO A 189 -12.47 -6.27 -7.69
C PRO A 189 -11.55 -5.52 -6.72
N ASN A 190 -11.84 -4.25 -6.47
CA ASN A 190 -10.97 -3.38 -5.67
C ASN A 190 -11.22 -3.50 -4.16
N TYR A 191 -12.25 -4.22 -3.73
CA TYR A 191 -12.55 -4.42 -2.31
C TYR A 191 -11.39 -5.08 -1.56
N VAL A 192 -10.65 -5.97 -2.20
CA VAL A 192 -9.47 -6.61 -1.58
C VAL A 192 -8.39 -5.58 -1.21
N PHE A 193 -8.26 -4.50 -1.98
CA PHE A 193 -7.32 -3.42 -1.69
C PHE A 193 -7.84 -2.49 -0.62
N LEU A 194 -9.14 -2.18 -0.60
CA LEU A 194 -9.75 -1.43 0.48
C LEU A 194 -9.64 -2.18 1.81
N LYS A 195 -9.91 -3.49 1.81
CA LYS A 195 -9.74 -4.37 2.97
C LYS A 195 -8.28 -4.37 3.43
N LYS A 196 -7.32 -4.50 2.51
CA LYS A 196 -5.90 -4.44 2.84
C LYS A 196 -5.50 -3.07 3.41
N TYR A 197 -5.97 -1.99 2.79
CA TYR A 197 -5.73 -0.64 3.28
C TYR A 197 -6.28 -0.49 4.68
N TRP A 198 -7.54 -0.83 4.91
CA TRP A 198 -8.19 -0.89 6.22
C TRP A 198 -7.39 -1.69 7.26
N GLU A 199 -6.98 -2.92 6.93
CA GLU A 199 -6.23 -3.82 7.83
C GLU A 199 -4.82 -3.29 8.15
N THR A 200 -4.25 -2.47 7.28
CA THR A 200 -2.89 -1.91 7.42
C THR A 200 -2.92 -0.48 7.98
N SER A 201 -3.95 0.30 7.65
CA SER A 201 -4.16 1.69 8.04
C SER A 201 -4.63 1.79 9.48
N LEU A 202 -5.35 0.79 10.00
CA LEU A 202 -5.64 0.69 11.43
C LEU A 202 -4.35 0.70 12.24
N LYS A 203 -3.34 -0.10 11.84
CA LYS A 203 -2.04 -0.16 12.52
C LYS A 203 -1.27 1.17 12.45
N TYR A 204 -1.31 1.88 11.32
CA TYR A 204 -0.61 3.16 11.14
C TYR A 204 -1.34 4.37 11.76
N GLN A 205 -2.68 4.40 11.75
CA GLN A 205 -3.48 5.41 12.46
C GLN A 205 -3.38 5.24 13.97
N GLU A 206 -3.36 4.01 14.46
CA GLU A 206 -3.17 3.68 15.88
C GLU A 206 -1.79 4.12 16.39
N GLU A 207 -0.72 3.93 15.61
CA GLU A 207 0.63 4.44 15.91
C GLU A 207 0.77 5.97 15.72
N GLY A 208 0.01 6.58 14.79
CA GLY A 208 -0.03 8.03 14.55
C GLY A 208 -0.79 8.80 15.63
N MET A 209 -1.96 8.31 16.04
CA MET A 209 -2.76 8.88 17.13
C MET A 209 -2.03 8.80 18.49
N LEU A 210 -1.25 7.73 18.71
CA LEU A 210 -0.34 7.61 19.84
C LEU A 210 0.81 8.64 19.80
N ARG A 211 1.34 8.97 18.61
CA ARG A 211 2.38 10.01 18.42
C ARG A 211 1.84 11.44 18.56
N GLU A 212 0.58 11.67 18.23
CA GLU A 212 -0.08 12.98 18.33
C GLU A 212 -0.77 13.23 19.68
N GLY A 213 -0.80 12.24 20.57
CA GLY A 213 -1.39 12.38 21.91
C GLY A 213 -2.92 12.43 21.92
N ILE A 214 -3.58 11.81 20.93
CA ILE A 214 -5.04 11.80 20.84
C ILE A 214 -5.64 10.94 21.95
N THR A 215 -6.40 11.55 22.85
CA THR A 215 -7.01 10.90 24.01
C THR A 215 -8.17 9.99 23.61
N SER A 216 -8.48 8.99 24.45
CA SER A 216 -9.66 8.13 24.23
C SER A 216 -10.95 8.95 24.13
N PHE A 217 -11.02 10.08 24.84
CA PHE A 217 -12.18 10.95 24.81
C PHE A 217 -12.35 11.70 23.47
N GLN A 218 -11.25 12.05 22.80
CA GLN A 218 -11.33 12.62 21.45
C GLN A 218 -11.93 11.61 20.47
N VAL A 219 -11.47 10.35 20.51
CA VAL A 219 -12.01 9.26 19.68
C VAL A 219 -13.47 8.96 20.03
N TRP A 220 -13.84 9.00 21.31
CA TRP A 220 -15.23 8.86 21.76
C TRP A 220 -16.16 9.92 21.16
N LYS A 221 -15.69 11.18 21.07
CA LYS A 221 -16.43 12.29 20.46
C LYS A 221 -16.51 12.14 18.95
N GLU A 222 -15.38 11.85 18.30
CA GLU A 222 -15.27 11.76 16.85
C GLU A 222 -16.11 10.61 16.27
N LEU A 223 -16.11 9.45 16.94
CA LEU A 223 -16.96 8.32 16.57
C LEU A 223 -18.42 8.49 17.01
N GLU A 224 -18.76 9.63 17.62
CA GLU A 224 -20.07 9.96 18.18
C GLU A 224 -20.67 8.84 19.03
N VAL A 225 -19.85 8.11 19.81
CA VAL A 225 -20.29 6.91 20.54
C VAL A 225 -21.39 7.25 21.55
N PHE A 226 -21.35 8.46 22.10
CA PHE A 226 -22.36 9.00 23.01
C PHE A 226 -23.76 9.10 22.39
N ARG A 227 -23.88 9.25 21.07
CA ARG A 227 -25.17 9.32 20.37
C ARG A 227 -25.84 7.95 20.25
N VAL A 228 -25.07 6.87 20.36
CA VAL A 228 -25.62 5.52 20.33
C VAL A 228 -26.29 5.20 21.67
N LYS A 229 -27.57 4.83 21.61
CA LYS A 229 -28.37 4.49 22.79
C LYS A 229 -27.67 3.40 23.64
N PRO A 230 -27.58 3.56 24.98
CA PRO A 230 -26.85 2.64 25.85
C PRO A 230 -27.21 1.16 25.67
N THR A 231 -28.49 0.86 25.42
CA THR A 231 -29.00 -0.51 25.27
C THR A 231 -28.43 -1.26 24.06
N ILE A 232 -28.01 -0.55 23.02
CA ILE A 232 -27.44 -1.14 21.80
C ILE A 232 -25.99 -0.74 21.57
N ARG A 233 -25.47 0.26 22.30
CA ARG A 233 -24.13 0.84 22.15
C ARG A 233 -23.05 -0.23 22.07
N LYS A 234 -23.03 -1.18 23.00
CA LYS A 234 -22.00 -2.24 23.02
C LYS A 234 -21.98 -3.14 21.78
N ARG A 235 -23.08 -3.21 21.03
CA ARG A 235 -23.20 -4.00 19.80
C ARG A 235 -22.98 -3.17 18.54
N SER A 236 -22.83 -1.84 18.64
CA SER A 236 -22.64 -0.98 17.48
C SER A 236 -21.21 -1.07 16.95
N GLY A 237 -21.05 -0.89 15.63
CA GLY A 237 -19.73 -0.81 15.01
C GLY A 237 -18.90 0.34 15.58
N THR A 238 -19.53 1.49 15.88
CA THR A 238 -18.84 2.66 16.47
C THR A 238 -18.23 2.37 17.84
N TYR A 239 -18.93 1.64 18.71
CA TYR A 239 -18.40 1.24 20.01
C TYR A 239 -17.28 0.21 19.87
N GLN A 240 -17.39 -0.72 18.91
CA GLN A 240 -16.33 -1.72 18.69
C GLN A 240 -15.04 -1.07 18.17
N SER A 241 -15.14 -0.03 17.34
CA SER A 241 -13.99 0.79 16.94
C SER A 241 -13.37 1.53 18.12
N TYR A 242 -14.21 2.17 18.95
CA TYR A 242 -13.76 2.83 20.18
C TYR A 242 -13.04 1.86 21.14
N LYS A 243 -13.63 0.69 21.39
CA LYS A 243 -13.05 -0.35 22.26
C LYS A 243 -11.68 -0.80 21.77
N ARG A 244 -11.51 -0.99 20.46
CA ARG A 244 -10.24 -1.38 19.86
C ARG A 244 -9.16 -0.33 20.15
N TYR A 245 -9.48 0.95 19.95
CA TYR A 245 -8.57 2.05 20.24
C TYR A 245 -8.16 2.11 21.72
N VAL A 246 -9.12 2.01 22.63
CA VAL A 246 -8.84 1.98 24.08
C VAL A 246 -7.88 0.85 24.43
N ASN A 247 -8.14 -0.36 23.92
CA ASN A 247 -7.28 -1.50 24.20
C ASN A 247 -5.85 -1.30 23.72
N LEU A 248 -5.67 -0.80 22.50
CA LEU A 248 -4.35 -0.53 21.94
C LEU A 248 -3.56 0.48 22.78
N MET A 249 -4.18 1.61 23.17
CA MET A 249 -3.51 2.58 24.02
C MET A 249 -3.15 2.01 25.39
N ASP A 250 -4.06 1.21 25.98
CA ASP A 250 -3.79 0.54 27.24
C ASP A 250 -2.56 -0.37 27.13
N ASP A 251 -2.50 -1.21 26.09
CA ASP A 251 -1.40 -2.15 25.85
C ASP A 251 -0.08 -1.39 25.68
N TYR A 252 -0.06 -0.31 24.89
CA TYR A 252 1.13 0.52 24.69
C TYR A 252 1.70 1.09 26.00
N ILE A 253 0.85 1.64 26.87
CA ILE A 253 1.29 2.24 28.15
C ILE A 253 1.77 1.15 29.12
N ILE A 254 1.12 -0.02 29.12
CA ILE A 254 1.53 -1.16 29.92
C ILE A 254 2.91 -1.67 29.46
N ASP A 255 3.09 -1.86 28.15
CA ASP A 255 4.36 -2.30 27.56
C ASP A 255 5.50 -1.31 27.86
N MET A 256 5.24 0.00 27.84
CA MET A 256 6.21 1.02 28.27
C MET A 256 6.58 0.83 29.75
N LYS A 257 5.59 0.65 30.64
CA LYS A 257 5.83 0.47 32.07
C LYS A 257 6.64 -0.80 32.36
N GLU A 258 6.37 -1.88 31.62
CA GLU A 258 7.07 -3.16 31.70
C GLU A 258 8.48 -3.09 31.12
N SER A 259 8.70 -2.24 30.11
CA SER A 259 10.01 -1.96 29.50
C SER A 259 10.91 -1.06 30.36
N GLY A 260 10.48 -0.68 31.56
CA GLY A 260 11.30 0.04 32.55
C GLY A 260 11.05 1.54 32.68
N PHE A 261 10.09 2.11 31.94
CA PHE A 261 9.72 3.51 32.07
C PHE A 261 9.05 3.81 33.43
N LYS A 262 9.30 5.02 33.95
CA LYS A 262 8.73 5.53 35.20
C LYS A 262 7.38 6.20 34.96
N TYR A 263 6.59 6.36 36.03
CA TYR A 263 5.24 6.91 35.96
C TYR A 263 5.14 8.32 35.36
N ASP A 264 6.14 9.16 35.62
CA ASP A 264 6.27 10.52 35.09
C ASP A 264 6.64 10.57 33.60
N GLU A 265 7.10 9.45 33.04
CA GLU A 265 7.46 9.28 31.63
C GLU A 265 6.31 8.64 30.81
N LEU A 266 5.27 8.13 31.47
CA LEU A 266 4.13 7.51 30.79
C LEU A 266 3.15 8.57 30.27
N PRO A 267 2.61 8.41 29.04
CA PRO A 267 1.67 9.36 28.49
C PRO A 267 0.30 9.28 29.19
N ARG A 268 -0.24 10.45 29.58
CA ARG A 268 -1.58 10.55 30.18
C ARG A 268 -2.64 10.70 29.10
N MET A 269 -3.24 9.58 28.70
CA MET A 269 -4.15 9.52 27.57
C MET A 269 -5.65 9.58 27.94
N THR A 270 -5.96 9.83 29.21
CA THR A 270 -7.31 10.19 29.67
C THR A 270 -7.43 11.71 29.74
N SER A 271 -8.39 12.26 28.99
CA SER A 271 -8.66 13.69 29.00
C SER A 271 -9.28 14.16 30.32
N LYS A 272 -8.97 15.39 30.75
CA LYS A 272 -9.68 16.07 31.84
C LYS A 272 -11.15 16.34 31.51
N ASP A 273 -11.49 16.37 30.23
CA ASP A 273 -12.85 16.59 29.74
C ASP A 273 -13.65 15.29 29.58
N ALA A 274 -13.08 14.14 29.95
CA ALA A 274 -13.73 12.84 29.80
C ALA A 274 -15.08 12.82 30.52
N THR A 275 -16.14 12.45 29.79
CA THR A 275 -17.49 12.43 30.34
C THR A 275 -17.69 11.22 31.23
N PRO A 276 -18.65 11.27 32.19
CA PRO A 276 -18.97 10.11 33.01
C PRO A 276 -19.32 8.84 32.23
N ASP A 277 -20.02 9.00 31.11
CA ASP A 277 -20.37 7.90 30.21
C ASP A 277 -19.13 7.24 29.58
N GLU A 278 -18.18 8.04 29.12
CA GLU A 278 -16.95 7.53 28.51
C GLU A 278 -16.09 6.77 29.53
N LEU A 279 -15.92 7.35 30.72
CA LEU A 279 -15.18 6.73 31.82
C LEU A 279 -15.83 5.43 32.29
N HIS A 280 -17.16 5.37 32.36
CA HIS A 280 -17.88 4.15 32.68
C HIS A 280 -17.63 3.05 31.63
N GLU A 281 -17.73 3.38 30.34
CA GLU A 281 -17.48 2.42 29.26
C GLU A 281 -16.01 1.95 29.21
N LYS A 282 -15.04 2.83 29.45
CA LYS A 282 -13.63 2.44 29.60
C LYS A 282 -13.43 1.46 30.75
N THR A 283 -14.08 1.73 31.88
CA THR A 283 -13.98 0.86 33.05
C THR A 283 -14.51 -0.53 32.75
N LEU A 284 -15.59 -0.64 31.96
CA LEU A 284 -16.10 -1.92 31.48
C LEU A 284 -15.09 -2.64 30.56
N ILE A 285 -14.44 -1.91 29.66
CA ILE A 285 -13.39 -2.45 28.79
C ILE A 285 -12.22 -2.97 29.64
N TRP A 286 -11.70 -2.16 30.57
CA TRP A 286 -10.59 -2.54 31.45
C TRP A 286 -10.90 -3.76 32.31
N SER A 287 -12.11 -3.84 32.87
CA SER A 287 -12.57 -4.99 33.63
C SER A 287 -12.62 -6.24 32.76
N SER A 288 -13.11 -6.11 31.52
CA SER A 288 -13.19 -7.23 30.56
C SER A 288 -11.82 -7.75 30.14
N GLN A 289 -10.82 -6.86 30.03
CA GLN A 289 -9.44 -7.21 29.66
C GLN A 289 -8.55 -7.50 30.86
N ARG A 290 -9.10 -7.41 32.10
CA ARG A 290 -8.35 -7.58 33.35
C ARG A 290 -7.09 -6.70 33.39
N ARG A 291 -7.21 -5.43 32.96
CA ARG A 291 -6.07 -4.49 32.91
C ARG A 291 -5.43 -4.34 34.31
N PRO A 292 -4.11 -4.21 34.45
CA PRO A 292 -3.46 -4.11 35.75
C PRO A 292 -4.03 -2.97 36.61
N GLU A 293 -4.13 -3.20 37.93
CA GLU A 293 -4.72 -2.24 38.86
C GLU A 293 -3.98 -0.89 38.86
N TRP A 294 -2.64 -0.94 38.77
CA TRP A 294 -1.81 0.25 38.68
C TRP A 294 -2.17 1.10 37.45
N TYR A 295 -2.46 0.45 36.32
CA TYR A 295 -2.78 1.11 35.06
C TYR A 295 -4.16 1.77 35.15
N VAL A 296 -5.14 1.09 35.74
CA VAL A 296 -6.48 1.65 35.95
C VAL A 296 -6.42 2.88 36.87
N LYS A 297 -5.63 2.82 37.95
CA LYS A 297 -5.40 3.99 38.83
C LYS A 297 -4.72 5.14 38.07
N PHE A 298 -3.65 4.86 37.34
CA PHE A 298 -2.94 5.84 36.51
C PHE A 298 -3.86 6.52 35.49
N SER A 299 -4.63 5.72 34.75
CA SER A 299 -5.56 6.20 33.72
C SER A 299 -6.74 6.99 34.27
N LEU A 300 -7.11 6.79 35.54
CA LEU A 300 -8.15 7.59 36.21
C LEU A 300 -7.59 8.83 36.92
N GLY A 301 -6.27 9.05 36.89
CA GLY A 301 -5.60 10.13 37.61
C GLY A 301 -5.63 9.92 39.13
N LEU A 302 -5.66 8.65 39.56
CA LEU A 302 -5.70 8.23 40.96
C LEU A 302 -4.34 7.71 41.44
N ASP A 303 -3.34 7.69 40.57
CA ASP A 303 -1.97 7.38 40.93
C ASP A 303 -1.41 8.39 41.93
N ASN A 304 -0.55 7.91 42.85
CA ASN A 304 0.14 8.72 43.85
C ASN A 304 -0.76 9.44 44.88
N LEU A 305 -2.04 9.08 45.00
CA LEU A 305 -2.93 9.57 46.05
C LEU A 305 -2.80 8.73 47.34
N THR A 306 -2.86 9.38 48.51
CA THR A 306 -3.02 8.71 49.81
C THR A 306 -4.41 8.09 49.93
N GLU A 307 -4.64 7.18 50.87
CA GLU A 307 -5.92 6.47 50.99
C GLU A 307 -7.13 7.41 51.14
N ASP A 308 -7.01 8.44 51.97
CA ASP A 308 -8.10 9.42 52.16
C ASP A 308 -8.33 10.27 50.92
N ALA A 309 -7.25 10.70 50.25
CA ALA A 309 -7.33 11.49 49.02
C ALA A 309 -7.87 10.66 47.84
N LEU A 310 -7.53 9.37 47.79
CA LEU A 310 -7.99 8.43 46.79
C LEU A 310 -9.51 8.28 46.87
N LYS A 311 -10.06 8.04 48.07
CA LYS A 311 -11.51 7.87 48.28
C LYS A 311 -12.31 9.16 48.02
N ALA A 312 -11.69 10.32 48.24
CA ALA A 312 -12.30 11.62 47.98
C ALA A 312 -12.26 12.04 46.49
N ALA A 313 -11.48 11.36 45.64
CA ALA A 313 -11.30 11.75 44.24
C ALA A 313 -12.58 11.52 43.40
N PRO A 314 -12.97 12.46 42.50
CA PRO A 314 -14.19 12.31 41.69
C PRO A 314 -14.24 11.05 40.80
N ASN A 315 -13.07 10.56 40.38
CA ASN A 315 -12.94 9.37 39.54
C ASN A 315 -12.86 8.06 40.34
N TYR A 316 -12.81 8.11 41.67
CA TYR A 316 -12.70 6.93 42.54
C TYR A 316 -13.83 5.94 42.31
N ARG A 317 -15.06 6.42 42.07
CA ARG A 317 -16.23 5.58 41.77
C ARG A 317 -16.03 4.59 40.61
N TYR A 318 -15.21 4.95 39.61
CA TYR A 318 -14.91 4.06 38.49
C TYR A 318 -13.91 2.99 38.88
N TYR A 319 -12.93 3.36 39.69
CA TYR A 319 -11.96 2.41 40.23
C TYR A 319 -12.64 1.42 41.20
N GLU A 320 -13.57 1.87 42.03
CA GLU A 320 -14.39 0.99 42.88
C GLU A 320 -15.21 0.00 42.03
N TYR A 321 -15.87 0.48 40.97
CA TYR A 321 -16.59 -0.37 40.04
C TYR A 321 -15.69 -1.42 39.38
N TYR A 322 -14.47 -1.04 38.97
CA TYR A 322 -13.47 -1.96 38.44
C TYR A 322 -13.12 -3.06 39.46
N LEU A 323 -12.84 -2.70 40.71
CA LEU A 323 -12.52 -3.66 41.78
C LEU A 323 -13.66 -4.65 42.03
N GLU A 324 -14.91 -4.19 42.05
CA GLU A 324 -16.08 -5.06 42.18
C GLU A 324 -16.18 -6.05 41.02
N ALA A 325 -15.98 -5.60 39.79
CA ALA A 325 -15.99 -6.45 38.62
C ALA A 325 -14.91 -7.54 38.71
N MET A 326 -13.69 -7.18 39.13
CA MET A 326 -12.58 -8.13 39.30
C MET A 326 -12.86 -9.17 40.40
N LYS A 327 -13.48 -8.78 41.52
CA LYS A 327 -13.88 -9.70 42.60
C LYS A 327 -14.92 -10.74 42.15
N ARG A 328 -15.90 -10.32 41.33
CA ARG A 328 -16.91 -11.24 40.78
C ARG A 328 -16.28 -12.28 39.85
N VAL A 329 -15.29 -11.88 39.07
CA VAL A 329 -14.57 -12.77 38.18
C VAL A 329 -13.74 -13.80 38.95
N THR A 330 -13.08 -13.42 40.05
CA THR A 330 -12.25 -14.33 40.86
C THR A 330 -13.03 -15.27 41.77
N THR A 331 -14.29 -14.96 42.09
CA THR A 331 -15.18 -15.83 42.90
C THR A 331 -15.96 -16.87 42.10
N THR A 332 -15.91 -16.79 40.77
CA THR A 332 -16.61 -17.72 39.85
C THR A 332 -15.66 -18.68 39.12
N THR A 333 -14.38 -18.71 39.51
CA THR A 333 -13.35 -19.65 39.03
C THR A 333 -12.86 -20.45 40.22
#